data_AF-A0A842Q1E7-F1
#
_entry.id   AF-A0A842Q1E7-F1
#
_cell.length_a   1.000
_cell.length_b   1.000
_cell.length_c   1.000
_cell.angle_alpha   90.00
_cell.angle_beta   90.00
_cell.angle_gamma   90.00
#
_symmetry.space_group_name_H-M   'P 1'
#
loop_
_entity.id
_entity.type
_entity.pdbx_description
1 polymer ?
#
loop_
_entity_poly.entity_id
_entity_poly.type
_entity_poly.pdbx_seq_one_letter_code
_entity_poly.pdbx_strand_id
1 'polypeptide(L)'
;CCNTGFATIGIHPVVPILLNHAIVVGTQIKMDVPGKASTIALVDTIEPPLVRLDDGSVVQVSSVDQAMKIRSRVDKILYLGDILISYGDFLENNAQLLSASYVEEIWALQLHSR
;
A
#
# COMPACT_ATOMS: atom_id res chain seq x y z
N CYS A 1 -11.00 3.43 7.29
CA CYS A 1 -9.94 2.53 7.80
C CYS A 1 -9.70 2.87 9.28
N CYS A 2 -10.01 1.97 10.22
CA CYS A 2 -9.93 2.29 11.67
C CYS A 2 -8.55 2.01 12.29
N ASN A 3 -7.63 1.35 11.56
CA ASN A 3 -6.38 0.83 12.09
C ASN A 3 -5.14 1.69 11.76
N THR A 4 -5.30 2.72 10.92
CA THR A 4 -4.22 3.64 10.49
C THR A 4 -4.48 5.01 11.11
N GLY A 5 -4.07 5.20 12.36
CA GLY A 5 -4.34 6.42 13.13
C GLY A 5 -3.12 7.31 13.26
N PHE A 6 -2.20 6.92 14.13
CA PHE A 6 -1.02 7.70 14.50
C PHE A 6 0.25 6.97 14.08
N ALA A 7 1.11 7.63 13.28
CA ALA A 7 2.38 7.10 12.81
C ALA A 7 2.26 5.67 12.24
N THR A 8 1.14 5.39 11.57
CA THR A 8 0.80 4.05 11.07
C THR A 8 0.33 4.16 9.63
N ILE A 9 1.02 3.46 8.74
CA ILE A 9 0.70 3.39 7.32
C ILE A 9 -0.10 2.13 6.99
N GLY A 10 -0.96 2.22 5.99
CA GLY A 10 -1.70 1.08 5.45
C GLY A 10 -1.03 0.53 4.20
N ILE A 11 -0.87 -0.79 4.13
CA ILE A 11 -0.46 -1.50 2.91
C ILE A 11 -1.44 -2.64 2.60
N HIS A 12 -1.45 -3.09 1.35
CA HIS A 12 -2.32 -4.18 0.93
C HIS A 12 -1.91 -5.52 1.60
N PRO A 13 -2.85 -6.36 2.08
CA PRO A 13 -2.55 -7.62 2.79
C PRO A 13 -1.74 -8.64 1.99
N VAL A 14 -1.69 -8.49 0.67
CA VAL A 14 -0.90 -9.33 -0.23
C VAL A 14 0.60 -9.01 -0.17
N VAL A 15 0.97 -7.77 0.15
CA VAL A 15 2.36 -7.30 0.15
C VAL A 15 3.26 -8.11 1.09
N PRO A 16 2.88 -8.37 2.36
CA PRO A 16 3.64 -9.27 3.23
C PRO A 16 3.94 -10.63 2.61
N ILE A 17 2.99 -11.21 1.87
CA ILE A 17 3.14 -12.55 1.29
C ILE A 17 4.14 -12.54 0.15
N LEU A 18 4.06 -11.53 -0.74
CA LEU A 18 4.98 -11.37 -1.85
C LEU A 18 6.40 -11.05 -1.39
N LEU A 19 6.54 -10.34 -0.26
CA LEU A 19 7.82 -9.99 0.35
C LEU A 19 8.33 -11.05 1.35
N ASN A 20 7.85 -12.30 1.27
CA ASN A 20 8.29 -13.39 2.15
C ASN A 20 8.15 -13.10 3.66
N HIS A 21 7.13 -12.33 4.06
CA HIS A 21 6.89 -11.87 5.42
C HIS A 21 8.05 -11.08 6.05
N ALA A 22 8.92 -10.47 5.24
CA ALA A 22 9.91 -9.51 5.72
C ALA A 22 9.25 -8.29 6.39
N ILE A 23 8.03 -7.97 5.96
CA ILE A 23 7.20 -6.90 6.46
C ILE A 23 5.86 -7.50 6.86
N VAL A 24 5.42 -7.26 8.10
CA VAL A 24 4.16 -7.74 8.66
C VAL A 24 3.45 -6.63 9.44
N VAL A 25 2.25 -6.90 9.93
CA VAL A 25 1.55 -6.00 10.85
C VAL A 25 2.43 -5.73 12.07
N GLY A 26 2.56 -4.46 12.45
CA GLY A 26 3.38 -4.05 13.58
C GLY A 26 4.87 -3.90 13.27
N THR A 27 5.34 -4.26 12.07
CA THR A 27 6.71 -3.95 11.64
C THR A 27 6.87 -2.43 11.54
N GLN A 28 7.91 -1.90 12.19
CA GLN A 28 8.30 -0.50 12.07
C GLN A 28 9.20 -0.34 10.85
N ILE A 29 8.80 0.51 9.91
CA ILE A 29 9.62 0.89 8.77
C ILE A 29 10.10 2.33 8.91
N LYS A 30 11.29 2.59 8.37
CA LYS A 30 11.77 3.96 8.18
C LYS A 30 11.22 4.50 6.88
N MET A 31 10.68 5.71 6.94
CA MET A 31 10.14 6.41 5.79
C MET A 31 10.86 7.75 5.62
N ASP A 32 10.80 8.28 4.41
CA ASP A 32 11.39 9.59 4.10
C ASP A 32 10.39 10.72 4.42
N VAL A 33 9.12 10.52 4.03
CA VAL A 33 8.00 11.46 4.21
C VAL A 33 6.77 10.67 4.67
N PRO A 34 5.90 11.18 5.55
CA PRO A 34 5.95 12.46 6.28
C PRO A 34 6.79 12.47 7.58
N GLY A 35 7.27 11.33 8.05
CA GLY A 35 8.01 11.22 9.30
C GLY A 35 9.10 10.14 9.27
N LYS A 36 9.96 10.11 10.30
CA LYS A 36 11.16 9.24 10.33
C LYS A 36 10.86 7.75 10.39
N ALA A 37 9.73 7.37 10.99
CA ALA A 37 9.32 5.98 11.12
C ALA A 37 7.81 5.86 11.23
N SER A 38 7.28 4.77 10.70
CA SER A 38 5.87 4.40 10.83
C SER A 38 5.70 2.91 10.99
N THR A 39 4.61 2.54 11.66
CA THR A 39 4.20 1.15 11.84
C THR A 39 3.28 0.72 10.70
N ILE A 40 3.22 -0.57 10.40
CA ILE A 40 2.41 -1.10 9.31
C ILE A 40 1.11 -1.70 9.81
N ALA A 41 0.01 -1.33 9.14
CA ALA A 41 -1.31 -1.94 9.22
C ALA A 41 -1.74 -2.43 7.83
N LEU A 42 -2.69 -3.36 7.80
CA LEU A 42 -3.24 -3.91 6.55
C LEU A 42 -4.55 -3.24 6.18
N VAL A 43 -4.68 -2.89 4.90
CA VAL A 43 -5.88 -2.30 4.31
C VAL A 43 -6.14 -2.99 2.99
N ASP A 44 -7.33 -3.56 2.82
CA ASP A 44 -7.75 -4.35 1.67
C ASP A 44 -8.51 -3.55 0.61
N THR A 45 -8.85 -2.29 0.89
CA THR A 45 -9.57 -1.40 -0.03
C THR A 45 -8.67 -0.63 -1.00
N ILE A 46 -7.35 -0.65 -0.79
CA ILE A 46 -6.37 0.11 -1.60
C ILE A 46 -5.86 -0.72 -2.78
N GLU A 47 -5.18 -0.09 -3.74
CA GLU A 47 -4.77 -0.80 -4.95
C GLU A 47 -3.77 -1.94 -4.64
N PRO A 48 -4.04 -3.17 -5.12
CA PRO A 48 -3.17 -4.31 -4.90
C PRO A 48 -1.88 -4.28 -5.74
N PRO A 49 -0.85 -5.04 -5.34
CA PRO A 49 0.41 -5.13 -6.07
C PRO A 49 0.26 -5.75 -7.47
N LEU A 50 1.16 -5.33 -8.36
CA LEU A 50 1.29 -5.83 -9.73
C LEU A 50 2.62 -6.58 -9.89
N VAL A 51 2.56 -7.83 -10.35
CA VAL A 51 3.73 -8.70 -10.50
C VAL A 51 3.84 -9.26 -11.91
N ARG A 52 5.06 -9.57 -12.32
CA ARG A 52 5.39 -10.35 -13.51
C ARG A 52 5.75 -11.77 -13.11
N LEU A 53 5.14 -12.75 -13.77
CA LEU A 53 5.39 -14.16 -13.57
C LEU A 53 6.55 -14.67 -14.46
N ASP A 54 7.03 -15.87 -14.16
CA ASP A 54 8.04 -16.62 -14.92
C ASP A 54 7.69 -16.83 -16.41
N ASP A 55 6.40 -16.92 -16.73
CA ASP A 55 5.88 -17.02 -18.10
C ASP A 55 5.80 -15.67 -18.84
N GLY A 56 6.20 -14.58 -18.19
CA GLY A 56 6.15 -13.22 -18.72
C GLY A 56 4.80 -12.51 -18.55
N SER A 57 3.77 -13.19 -18.02
CA SER A 57 2.46 -12.59 -17.77
C SER A 57 2.52 -11.56 -16.65
N VAL A 58 1.75 -10.48 -16.80
CA VAL A 58 1.59 -9.44 -15.78
C VAL A 58 0.24 -9.62 -15.11
N VAL A 59 0.25 -9.78 -13.79
CA VAL A 59 -0.94 -10.11 -13.00
C VAL A 59 -1.04 -9.18 -11.80
N GLN A 60 -2.25 -8.64 -11.60
CA GLN A 60 -2.61 -7.90 -10.40
C GLN A 60 -3.10 -8.88 -9.33
N VAL A 61 -2.60 -8.72 -8.10
CA VAL A 61 -2.76 -9.72 -7.04
C VAL A 61 -3.63 -9.16 -5.92
N SER A 62 -4.96 -9.31 -6.07
CA SER A 62 -5.95 -8.72 -5.17
C SER A 62 -6.29 -9.59 -3.96
N SER A 63 -5.94 -10.88 -3.95
CA SER A 63 -6.30 -11.79 -2.86
C SER A 63 -5.11 -12.53 -2.27
N VAL A 64 -5.20 -12.81 -0.97
CA VAL A 64 -4.21 -13.60 -0.21
C VAL A 64 -4.06 -15.01 -0.78
N ASP A 65 -5.16 -15.67 -1.16
CA ASP A 65 -5.12 -17.01 -1.73
C ASP A 65 -4.41 -17.05 -3.09
N GLN A 66 -4.66 -16.05 -3.93
CA GLN A 66 -3.96 -15.89 -5.20
C GLN A 66 -2.47 -15.66 -4.95
N ALA A 67 -2.13 -14.78 -4.02
CA ALA A 67 -0.74 -14.48 -3.66
C ALA A 67 0.04 -15.73 -3.24
N MET A 68 -0.54 -16.57 -2.39
CA MET A 68 0.09 -17.81 -1.93
C MET A 68 0.35 -18.79 -3.07
N LYS A 69 -0.56 -18.88 -4.06
CA LYS A 69 -0.42 -19.77 -5.21
C LYS A 69 0.64 -19.30 -6.21
N ILE A 70 0.71 -17.99 -6.46
CA ILE A 70 1.60 -17.44 -7.48
C ILE A 70 2.98 -17.07 -6.94
N ARG A 71 3.16 -16.99 -5.61
CA ARG A 71 4.41 -16.55 -4.97
C ARG A 71 5.66 -17.25 -5.50
N SER A 72 5.59 -18.56 -5.76
CA SER A 72 6.72 -19.34 -6.29
C SER A 72 7.04 -19.07 -7.75
N ARG A 73 6.12 -18.42 -8.48
CA ARG A 73 6.23 -18.10 -9.90
C ARG A 73 6.51 -16.62 -10.16
N VAL A 74 6.59 -15.79 -9.13
CA VAL A 74 6.87 -14.35 -9.27
C VAL A 74 8.33 -14.18 -9.67
N ASP A 75 8.55 -13.68 -10.88
CA ASP A 75 9.87 -13.30 -11.40
C ASP A 75 10.25 -11.88 -10.96
N LYS A 76 9.30 -10.93 -11.03
CA LYS A 76 9.53 -9.54 -10.64
C LYS A 76 8.29 -8.86 -10.09
N ILE A 77 8.43 -8.10 -9.01
CA ILE A 77 7.40 -7.17 -8.53
C ILE A 77 7.55 -5.87 -9.32
N LEU A 78 6.50 -5.49 -10.06
CA LEU A 78 6.49 -4.26 -10.87
C LEU A 78 6.03 -3.07 -10.03
N TYR A 79 4.96 -3.28 -9.26
CA TYR A 79 4.42 -2.31 -8.32
C TYR A 79 4.06 -3.01 -7.01
N LEU A 80 4.41 -2.40 -5.88
CA LEU A 80 4.05 -2.91 -4.56
C LEU A 80 2.58 -2.63 -4.19
N GLY A 81 1.89 -1.81 -4.98
CA GLY A 81 0.56 -1.30 -4.67
C GLY A 81 0.65 -0.01 -3.87
N ASP A 82 -0.50 0.39 -3.33
CA ASP A 82 -0.64 1.66 -2.66
C ASP A 82 -0.13 1.66 -1.22
N ILE A 83 0.21 2.86 -0.76
CA ILE A 83 0.48 3.17 0.64
C ILE A 83 -0.52 4.20 1.13
N LEU A 84 -1.33 3.82 2.11
CA LEU A 84 -2.27 4.73 2.76
C LEU A 84 -1.56 5.48 3.89
N ILE A 85 -1.49 6.80 3.78
CA ILE A 85 -0.87 7.67 4.79
C ILE A 85 -1.93 8.63 5.33
N SER A 86 -2.00 8.75 6.65
CA SER A 86 -2.92 9.68 7.30
C SER A 86 -2.46 11.13 7.12
N TYR A 87 -3.40 12.04 6.82
CA TYR A 87 -3.12 13.48 6.81
C TYR A 87 -2.57 13.97 8.16
N GLY A 88 -3.04 13.38 9.27
CA GLY A 88 -2.57 13.73 10.61
C GLY A 88 -1.06 13.60 10.76
N ASP A 89 -0.43 12.61 10.10
CA ASP A 89 1.02 12.41 10.16
C ASP A 89 1.78 13.56 9.47
N PHE A 90 1.21 14.17 8.43
CA PHE A 90 1.80 15.36 7.79
C PHE A 90 1.68 16.59 8.69
N LEU A 91 0.52 16.77 9.32
CA LEU A 91 0.26 17.89 10.21
C LEU A 91 1.19 17.87 11.44
N GLU A 92 1.31 16.70 12.10
CA GLU A 92 2.14 16.54 13.30
C GLU A 92 3.64 16.71 13.03
N ASN A 93 4.13 16.21 11.89
CA ASN A 93 5.54 16.33 11.52
C ASN A 93 5.87 17.68 10.85
N ASN A 94 4.88 18.57 10.67
CA ASN A 94 5.01 19.81 9.90
C ASN A 94 5.65 19.58 8.52
N ALA A 95 5.29 18.45 7.89
CA ALA A 95 5.82 18.03 6.61
C ALA A 95 5.00 18.63 5.46
N GLN A 96 5.66 18.97 4.36
CA GLN A 96 4.97 19.44 3.16
C GLN A 96 4.11 18.32 2.57
N LEU A 97 2.83 18.62 2.30
CA LEU A 97 1.99 17.70 1.55
C LEU A 97 2.50 17.54 0.11
N LEU A 98 2.71 16.29 -0.26
CA LEU A 98 3.01 15.90 -1.63
C LEU A 98 1.74 16.04 -2.49
N SER A 99 1.93 16.16 -3.81
CA SER A 99 0.81 16.10 -4.74
C SER A 99 0.09 14.76 -4.61
N ALA A 100 -1.21 14.80 -4.32
CA ALA A 100 -2.03 13.59 -4.21
C ALA A 100 -2.10 12.86 -5.56
N SER A 101 -1.96 11.53 -5.52
CA SER A 101 -2.26 10.66 -6.66
C SER A 101 -3.75 10.71 -7.00
N TYR A 102 -4.09 10.41 -8.24
CA TYR A 102 -5.49 10.31 -8.64
C TYR A 102 -6.09 9.00 -8.13
N VAL A 103 -7.05 9.13 -7.21
CA VAL A 103 -7.69 8.00 -6.52
C VAL A 103 -9.22 8.10 -6.63
N GLU A 104 -9.90 7.00 -6.35
CA GLU A 104 -11.36 6.88 -6.43
C GLU A 104 -12.08 7.94 -5.59
N GLU A 105 -11.55 8.34 -4.43
CA GLU A 105 -12.13 9.38 -3.59
C GLU A 105 -12.10 10.75 -4.26
N ILE A 106 -11.01 11.10 -4.95
CA ILE A 106 -10.90 12.34 -5.71
C ILE A 106 -11.84 12.31 -6.91
N TRP A 107 -11.89 11.18 -7.62
CA TRP A 107 -12.81 11.00 -8.75
C TRP A 107 -14.27 11.13 -8.30
N ALA A 108 -14.65 10.53 -7.17
CA ALA A 108 -15.98 10.65 -6.60
C ALA A 108 -16.33 12.12 -6.29
N LEU A 109 -15.44 12.88 -5.67
CA LEU A 109 -15.67 14.31 -5.41
C LEU A 109 -15.86 15.11 -6.70
N GLN A 110 -15.05 14.84 -7.73
CA GLN A 110 -15.19 15.48 -9.04
C GLN A 110 -16.51 15.14 -9.72
N LEU A 111 -16.99 13.91 -9.57
CA LEU A 111 -18.26 13.47 -10.12
C LEU A 111 -19.45 14.17 -9.46
N HIS A 112 -19.43 14.35 -8.14
CA HIS A 112 -20.48 15.06 -7.39
C HIS A 112 -20.46 16.58 -7.58
N SER A 113 -19.30 17.15 -7.94
CA SER A 113 -19.15 18.58 -8.19
C SER A 113 -19.70 19.01 -9.57
N ARG A 114 -20.18 18.09 -10.39
CA ARG A 114 -20.83 18.33 -11.68
C ARG A 114 -22.34 18.19 -11.57
#